data_AF-A0A7S3D270-F1
#
_entry.id   AF-A0A7S3D270-F1
#
_cell.length_a   1.000
_cell.length_b   1.000
_cell.length_c   1.000
_cell.angle_alpha   90.00
_cell.angle_beta   90.00
_cell.angle_gamma   90.00
#
_symmetry.space_group_name_H-M   'P 1'
#
loop_
_entity.id
_entity.type
_entity.pdbx_description
1 polymer ?
#
loop_
_entity_poly.entity_id
_entity_poly.type
_entity_poly.pdbx_seq_one_letter_code
_entity_poly.pdbx_strand_id
1 'polypeptide(L)'
;MTEEADRIEEEMEGKELDVEAEEGGEDEEGEDGVYDPIEETEKFFEAELADLEGLSAPRKLKTIISSRKRVENDIKLMANRIRHLHLEEEKAQKKIDTTKTRANDILDLKERNREAARRRELERKQAEEELRRERQLLALQKAERRAAIRANREALQQSKREDVLMMKQMKKVQERDRKLRLQQERIRCAQSAEVIRLHKKVAADHNMRQRRQQLFEADQDMQDQIYEELLKKHHALQEIAQLEEEESGLINRLHSTQQIHLQAYEELEAALNEDLADE
;
A
#
# COMPACT_ATOMS: atom_id res chain seq x y z
N MET A 1 26.96 25.66 16.76
CA MET A 1 25.49 25.56 16.56
C MET A 1 24.77 25.98 17.85
N THR A 2 25.16 27.12 18.42
CA THR A 2 24.60 27.67 19.68
C THR A 2 24.61 29.20 19.68
N GLU A 3 24.88 29.84 18.52
CA GLU A 3 24.96 31.30 18.35
C GLU A 3 23.89 31.81 17.37
N GLU A 4 22.98 30.92 16.95
CA GLU A 4 21.92 31.17 15.96
C GLU A 4 20.52 31.03 16.59
N ALA A 5 20.43 30.56 17.84
CA ALA A 5 19.19 30.51 18.62
C ALA A 5 18.91 31.85 19.33
N ASP A 6 19.93 32.40 20.01
CA ASP A 6 19.84 33.65 20.77
C ASP A 6 19.50 34.88 19.90
N ARG A 7 19.61 34.75 18.57
CA ARG A 7 19.30 35.82 17.61
C ARG A 7 17.82 35.91 17.20
N ILE A 8 17.01 34.93 17.61
CA ILE A 8 15.56 34.88 17.31
C ILE A 8 14.73 35.40 18.48
N GLU A 9 15.23 35.34 19.72
CA GLU A 9 14.55 35.92 20.89
C GLU A 9 14.58 37.47 20.88
N GLU A 10 15.61 38.09 20.30
CA GLU A 10 15.76 39.56 20.30
C GLU A 10 14.88 40.29 19.25
N GLU A 11 14.25 39.58 18.30
CA GLU A 11 13.31 40.18 17.32
C GLU A 11 11.83 40.16 17.76
N MET A 12 11.51 39.54 18.91
CA MET A 12 10.11 39.37 19.38
C MET A 12 9.66 40.39 20.43
N GLU A 13 10.54 41.27 20.92
CA GLU A 13 10.26 42.21 22.04
C GLU A 13 9.97 43.67 21.60
N GLY A 14 9.81 43.91 20.29
CA GLY A 14 9.89 45.26 19.69
C GLY A 14 8.72 45.72 18.81
N LYS A 15 7.49 45.23 19.04
CA LYS A 15 6.28 45.74 18.35
C LYS A 15 5.12 45.99 19.32
N GLU A 16 5.25 47.06 20.10
CA GLU A 16 4.07 47.86 20.45
C GLU A 16 3.45 48.35 19.14
N LEU A 17 2.25 47.88 18.84
CA LEU A 17 1.44 48.39 17.73
C LEU A 17 0.35 49.25 18.35
N ASP A 18 0.35 50.53 17.97
CA ASP A 18 -0.59 51.53 18.46
C ASP A 18 -2.04 51.06 18.30
N VAL A 19 -2.73 50.91 19.43
CA VAL A 19 -4.19 50.74 19.46
C VAL A 19 -4.79 52.14 19.27
N GLU A 20 -4.88 52.57 18.02
CA GLU A 20 -5.71 53.73 17.68
C GLU A 20 -7.16 53.40 18.01
N ALA A 21 -7.78 54.24 18.83
CA ALA A 21 -9.18 54.10 19.22
C ALA A 21 -10.08 54.56 18.07
N GLU A 22 -10.64 53.63 17.31
CA GLU A 22 -11.83 53.91 16.50
C GLU A 22 -13.04 54.10 17.43
N GLU A 23 -13.43 55.36 17.63
CA GLU A 23 -14.70 55.71 18.25
C GLU A 23 -15.86 55.35 17.32
N GLY A 24 -16.91 54.71 17.87
CA GLY A 24 -18.26 54.80 17.30
C GLY A 24 -18.62 53.85 16.16
N GLY A 25 -18.40 52.54 16.34
CA GLY A 25 -19.31 51.55 15.77
C GLY A 25 -20.56 51.48 16.64
N GLU A 26 -21.75 51.69 16.07
CA GLU A 26 -23.01 51.60 16.80
C GLU A 26 -23.20 50.16 17.30
N ASP A 27 -23.46 49.98 18.60
CA ASP A 27 -23.97 48.72 19.15
C ASP A 27 -25.37 48.48 18.57
N GLU A 28 -25.45 47.89 17.36
CA GLU A 28 -26.59 47.06 17.04
C GLU A 28 -26.60 45.96 18.10
N GLU A 29 -27.50 46.12 19.07
CA GLU A 29 -28.01 45.04 19.92
C GLU A 29 -28.63 43.99 18.98
N GLY A 30 -27.77 43.21 18.34
CA GLY A 30 -28.15 41.95 17.74
C GLY A 30 -28.74 41.13 18.87
N GLU A 31 -30.07 40.98 18.83
CA GLU A 31 -30.74 40.00 19.65
C GLU A 31 -30.03 38.67 19.39
N ASP A 32 -29.21 38.25 20.36
CA ASP A 32 -28.80 36.85 20.54
C ASP A 32 -30.11 36.09 20.83
N GLY A 33 -30.87 35.90 19.76
CA GLY A 33 -32.12 35.18 19.73
C GLY A 33 -31.78 33.78 20.14
N VAL A 34 -31.98 33.50 21.43
CA VAL A 34 -31.82 32.18 22.03
C VAL A 34 -32.65 31.25 21.17
N TYR A 35 -31.96 30.47 20.33
CA TYR A 35 -32.57 29.53 19.42
C TYR A 35 -33.24 28.46 20.28
N ASP A 36 -34.51 28.71 20.61
CA ASP A 36 -35.36 27.77 21.31
C ASP A 36 -35.95 26.82 20.26
N PRO A 37 -35.47 25.58 20.16
CA PRO A 37 -35.95 24.65 19.14
C PRO A 37 -37.43 24.33 19.32
N ILE A 38 -38.00 24.59 20.50
CA ILE A 38 -39.41 24.36 20.80
C ILE A 38 -40.27 25.38 20.04
N GLU A 39 -39.91 26.67 20.05
CA GLU A 39 -40.69 27.71 19.35
C GLU A 39 -40.75 27.50 17.82
N GLU A 40 -39.66 27.06 17.18
CA GLU A 40 -39.69 26.76 15.74
C GLU A 40 -40.59 25.55 15.42
N THR A 41 -40.58 24.52 16.27
CA THR A 41 -41.49 23.37 16.10
C THR A 41 -42.96 23.76 16.29
N GLU A 42 -43.28 24.57 17.30
CA GLU A 42 -44.64 25.06 17.52
C GLU A 42 -45.13 25.94 16.35
N LYS A 43 -44.31 26.89 15.88
CA LYS A 43 -44.64 27.73 14.71
C LYS A 43 -44.83 26.90 13.43
N PHE A 44 -44.04 25.84 13.23
CA PHE A 44 -44.23 24.90 12.11
C PHE A 44 -45.55 24.13 12.22
N PHE A 45 -45.91 23.63 13.42
CA PHE A 45 -47.17 22.92 13.63
C PHE A 45 -48.39 23.84 13.50
N GLU A 46 -48.33 25.07 14.01
CA GLU A 46 -49.40 26.07 13.86
C GLU A 46 -49.66 26.41 12.39
N ALA A 47 -48.61 26.64 11.59
CA ALA A 47 -48.73 26.93 10.17
C ALA A 47 -49.43 25.79 9.40
N GLU A 48 -49.04 24.54 9.61
CA GLU A 48 -49.68 23.40 8.90
C GLU A 48 -51.05 23.01 9.47
N LEU A 49 -51.37 23.36 10.73
CA LEU A 49 -52.72 23.27 11.28
C LEU A 49 -53.67 24.32 10.68
N ALA A 50 -53.16 25.53 10.40
CA ALA A 50 -53.88 26.62 9.74
C ALA A 50 -54.24 26.27 8.28
N ASP A 51 -53.31 25.70 7.51
CA ASP A 51 -53.56 25.19 6.14
C ASP A 51 -54.63 24.08 6.08
N LEU A 52 -54.96 23.47 7.22
CA LEU A 52 -55.98 22.42 7.36
C LEU A 52 -57.29 22.92 8.01
N GLU A 53 -57.50 24.23 8.16
CA GLU A 53 -58.77 24.77 8.66
C GLU A 53 -59.98 24.43 7.76
N GLY A 54 -61.16 24.32 8.38
CA GLY A 54 -62.40 23.90 7.71
C GLY A 54 -62.57 22.39 7.47
N LEU A 55 -61.55 21.56 7.67
CA LEU A 55 -61.65 20.09 7.60
C LEU A 55 -62.06 19.44 8.93
N SER A 56 -62.95 18.44 8.87
CA SER A 56 -63.30 17.58 10.01
C SER A 56 -62.09 16.75 10.47
N ALA A 57 -61.92 16.53 11.78
CA ALA A 57 -60.76 15.83 12.38
C ALA A 57 -60.34 14.52 11.68
N PRO A 58 -61.22 13.54 11.37
CA PRO A 58 -60.83 12.34 10.61
C PRO A 58 -60.35 12.62 9.18
N ARG A 59 -60.74 13.75 8.57
CA ARG A 59 -60.19 14.20 7.29
C ARG A 59 -58.80 14.84 7.46
N LYS A 60 -58.59 15.64 8.52
CA LYS A 60 -57.25 16.18 8.88
C LYS A 60 -56.25 15.06 9.16
N LEU A 61 -56.63 14.08 9.99
CA LEU A 61 -55.80 12.90 10.25
C LEU A 61 -55.47 12.14 8.95
N LYS A 62 -56.46 11.97 8.05
CA LYS A 62 -56.22 11.32 6.75
C LYS A 62 -55.26 12.11 5.85
N THR A 63 -55.35 13.44 5.79
CA THR A 63 -54.40 14.25 5.01
C THR A 63 -53.00 14.20 5.62
N ILE A 64 -52.86 14.34 6.94
CA ILE A 64 -51.59 14.21 7.68
C ILE A 64 -50.95 12.84 7.43
N ILE A 65 -51.68 11.73 7.62
CA ILE A 65 -51.19 10.37 7.31
C ILE A 65 -50.74 10.24 5.85
N SER A 66 -51.48 10.83 4.90
CA SER A 66 -51.10 10.80 3.48
C SER A 66 -49.88 11.67 3.16
N SER A 67 -49.65 12.72 3.93
CA SER A 67 -48.46 13.57 3.85
C SER A 67 -47.25 12.82 4.42
N ARG A 68 -47.36 12.34 5.66
CA ARG A 68 -46.35 11.51 6.34
C ARG A 68 -45.92 10.30 5.50
N LYS A 69 -46.88 9.58 4.87
CA LYS A 69 -46.58 8.46 3.98
C LYS A 69 -45.85 8.84 2.68
N ARG A 70 -45.93 10.10 2.23
CA ARG A 70 -45.07 10.61 1.14
C ARG A 70 -43.66 10.80 1.67
N VAL A 71 -43.50 11.57 2.75
CA VAL A 71 -42.20 11.80 3.42
C VAL A 71 -41.48 10.47 3.75
N GLU A 72 -42.18 9.48 4.32
CA GLU A 72 -41.63 8.14 4.55
C GLU A 72 -41.16 7.39 3.29
N ASN A 73 -41.83 7.61 2.16
CA ASN A 73 -41.44 7.00 0.88
C ASN A 73 -40.23 7.74 0.30
N ASP A 74 -40.15 9.05 0.51
CA ASP A 74 -39.02 9.89 0.11
C ASP A 74 -37.77 9.54 0.94
N ILE A 75 -37.89 9.34 2.26
CA ILE A 75 -36.83 8.74 3.11
C ILE A 75 -36.38 7.40 2.56
N LYS A 76 -37.30 6.48 2.24
CA LYS A 76 -36.94 5.17 1.67
C LYS A 76 -36.21 5.30 0.34
N LEU A 77 -36.57 6.29 -0.48
CA LEU A 77 -35.92 6.58 -1.76
C LEU A 77 -34.51 7.13 -1.53
N MET A 78 -34.34 8.10 -0.63
CA MET A 78 -33.04 8.67 -0.22
C MET A 78 -32.12 7.61 0.41
N ALA A 79 -32.62 6.82 1.37
CA ALA A 79 -31.86 5.73 1.98
C ALA A 79 -31.45 4.64 0.96
N ASN A 80 -32.27 4.38 -0.06
CA ASN A 80 -31.87 3.52 -1.18
C ASN A 80 -30.78 4.19 -2.05
N ARG A 81 -30.89 5.49 -2.32
CA ARG A 81 -29.89 6.26 -3.09
C ARG A 81 -28.54 6.35 -2.37
N ILE A 82 -28.54 6.66 -1.07
CA ILE A 82 -27.37 6.63 -0.19
C ILE A 82 -26.73 5.23 -0.18
N ARG A 83 -27.53 4.16 -0.07
CA ARG A 83 -27.02 2.79 -0.20
C ARG A 83 -26.38 2.52 -1.56
N HIS A 84 -26.94 3.03 -2.66
CA HIS A 84 -26.35 2.93 -3.98
C HIS A 84 -25.02 3.70 -4.08
N LEU A 85 -24.96 4.93 -3.55
CA LEU A 85 -23.73 5.74 -3.50
C LEU A 85 -22.62 5.04 -2.71
N HIS A 86 -22.91 4.50 -1.53
CA HIS A 86 -21.94 3.70 -0.76
C HIS A 86 -21.47 2.44 -1.50
N LEU A 87 -22.37 1.73 -2.18
CA LEU A 87 -22.00 0.55 -2.99
C LEU A 87 -21.20 0.93 -4.24
N GLU A 88 -21.29 2.16 -4.73
CA GLU A 88 -20.47 2.68 -5.83
C GLU A 88 -19.11 3.17 -5.32
N GLU A 89 -19.07 3.87 -4.18
CA GLU A 89 -17.85 4.26 -3.46
C GLU A 89 -17.01 3.03 -3.10
N GLU A 90 -17.60 1.99 -2.50
CA GLU A 90 -16.89 0.74 -2.16
C GLU A 90 -16.33 0.02 -3.40
N LYS A 91 -17.07 0.03 -4.53
CA LYS A 91 -16.58 -0.51 -5.81
C LYS A 91 -15.48 0.34 -6.42
N ALA A 92 -15.57 1.66 -6.33
CA ALA A 92 -14.56 2.59 -6.80
C ALA A 92 -13.26 2.42 -5.98
N GLN A 93 -13.36 2.36 -4.66
CA GLN A 93 -12.23 2.13 -3.77
C GLN A 93 -11.53 0.79 -4.09
N LYS A 94 -12.30 -0.31 -4.20
CA LYS A 94 -11.72 -1.61 -4.61
C LYS A 94 -11.02 -1.55 -5.97
N LYS A 95 -11.52 -0.77 -6.93
CA LYS A 95 -10.83 -0.54 -8.20
C LYS A 95 -9.51 0.21 -8.00
N ILE A 96 -9.54 1.34 -7.27
CA ILE A 96 -8.34 2.13 -6.93
C ILE A 96 -7.28 1.22 -6.29
N ASP A 97 -7.66 0.44 -5.29
CA ASP A 97 -6.77 -0.47 -4.60
C ASP A 97 -6.15 -1.49 -5.58
N THR A 98 -6.96 -2.12 -6.45
CA THR A 98 -6.44 -3.06 -7.46
C THR A 98 -5.55 -2.40 -8.52
N THR A 99 -5.81 -1.15 -8.90
CA THR A 99 -4.99 -0.38 -9.83
C THR A 99 -3.64 -0.05 -9.17
N LYS A 100 -3.65 0.41 -7.91
CA LYS A 100 -2.43 0.73 -7.14
C LYS A 100 -1.59 -0.51 -6.84
N THR A 101 -2.20 -1.64 -6.43
CA THR A 101 -1.44 -2.89 -6.25
C THR A 101 -0.81 -3.34 -7.56
N ARG A 102 -1.52 -3.20 -8.69
CA ARG A 102 -1.00 -3.58 -10.01
C ARG A 102 0.14 -2.66 -10.49
N ALA A 103 0.05 -1.35 -10.22
CA ALA A 103 1.14 -0.42 -10.50
C ALA A 103 2.39 -0.78 -9.69
N ASN A 104 2.22 -1.05 -8.38
CA ASN A 104 3.31 -1.50 -7.51
C ASN A 104 3.90 -2.85 -7.96
N ASP A 105 3.07 -3.84 -8.31
CA ASP A 105 3.53 -5.15 -8.83
C ASP A 105 4.39 -4.99 -10.11
N ILE A 106 4.05 -4.03 -10.98
CA ILE A 106 4.83 -3.69 -12.17
C ILE A 106 6.18 -3.06 -11.76
N LEU A 107 6.18 -2.07 -10.87
CA LEU A 107 7.40 -1.42 -10.38
C LEU A 107 8.36 -2.42 -9.69
N ASP A 108 7.84 -3.28 -8.82
CA ASP A 108 8.57 -4.39 -8.18
C ASP A 108 9.19 -5.34 -9.21
N LEU A 109 8.44 -5.68 -10.27
CA LEU A 109 8.92 -6.54 -11.33
C LEU A 109 10.03 -5.86 -12.16
N LYS A 110 9.89 -4.56 -12.45
CA LYS A 110 10.93 -3.75 -13.10
C LYS A 110 12.19 -3.68 -12.26
N GLU A 111 12.09 -3.43 -10.96
CA GLU A 111 13.24 -3.37 -10.07
C GLU A 111 14.00 -4.72 -10.08
N ARG A 112 13.28 -5.84 -9.89
CA ARG A 112 13.87 -7.18 -9.94
C ARG A 112 14.50 -7.49 -11.31
N ASN A 113 13.90 -7.03 -12.41
CA ASN A 113 14.48 -7.16 -13.75
C ASN A 113 15.74 -6.31 -13.92
N ARG A 114 15.73 -5.04 -13.47
CA ARG A 114 16.88 -4.12 -13.47
C ARG A 114 18.01 -4.66 -12.57
N GLU A 115 17.71 -5.30 -11.44
CA GLU A 115 18.69 -6.00 -10.60
C GLU A 115 19.25 -7.27 -11.28
N ALA A 116 18.40 -8.12 -11.84
CA ALA A 116 18.83 -9.32 -12.56
C ALA A 116 19.71 -8.98 -13.77
N ALA A 117 19.40 -7.90 -14.49
CA ALA A 117 20.22 -7.38 -15.57
C ALA A 117 21.59 -6.89 -15.07
N ARG A 118 21.63 -6.04 -14.03
CA ARG A 118 22.87 -5.57 -13.38
C ARG A 118 23.74 -6.73 -12.90
N ARG A 119 23.12 -7.75 -12.28
CA ARG A 119 23.80 -8.96 -11.82
C ARG A 119 24.39 -9.78 -12.97
N ARG A 120 23.63 -10.04 -14.04
CA ARG A 120 24.13 -10.73 -15.25
C ARG A 120 25.28 -9.97 -15.91
N GLU A 121 25.23 -8.64 -15.92
CA GLU A 121 26.31 -7.82 -16.48
C GLU A 121 27.59 -7.92 -15.62
N LEU A 122 27.46 -7.92 -14.28
CA LEU A 122 28.56 -8.12 -13.35
C LEU A 122 29.18 -9.53 -13.49
N GLU A 123 28.35 -10.58 -13.53
CA GLU A 123 28.79 -11.96 -13.76
C GLU A 123 29.52 -12.10 -15.11
N ARG A 124 29.03 -11.42 -16.17
CA ARG A 124 29.70 -11.38 -17.49
C ARG A 124 31.07 -10.68 -17.40
N LYS A 125 31.17 -9.54 -16.73
CA LYS A 125 32.43 -8.80 -16.52
C LYS A 125 33.45 -9.64 -15.74
N GLN A 126 33.01 -10.32 -14.68
CA GLN A 126 33.85 -11.23 -13.88
C GLN A 126 34.39 -12.40 -14.71
N ALA A 127 33.53 -13.07 -15.48
CA ALA A 127 33.93 -14.17 -16.35
C ALA A 127 34.91 -13.71 -17.46
N GLU A 128 34.74 -12.51 -18.01
CA GLU A 128 35.68 -11.92 -18.98
C GLU A 128 37.05 -11.60 -18.35
N GLU A 129 37.07 -11.07 -17.12
CA GLU A 129 38.30 -10.86 -16.36
C GLU A 129 39.03 -12.15 -16.03
N GLU A 130 38.32 -13.20 -15.59
CA GLU A 130 38.90 -14.51 -15.30
C GLU A 130 39.51 -15.12 -16.56
N LEU A 131 38.77 -15.15 -17.66
CA LEU A 131 39.26 -15.62 -18.96
C LEU A 131 40.48 -14.81 -19.44
N ARG A 132 40.53 -13.49 -19.16
CA ARG A 132 41.69 -12.64 -19.45
C ARG A 132 42.91 -13.03 -18.60
N ARG A 133 42.72 -13.29 -17.31
CA ARG A 133 43.79 -13.75 -16.39
C ARG A 133 44.31 -15.13 -16.80
N GLU A 134 43.44 -16.08 -17.13
CA GLU A 134 43.84 -17.40 -17.64
C GLU A 134 44.64 -17.30 -18.95
N ARG A 135 44.19 -16.48 -19.90
CA ARG A 135 44.92 -16.23 -21.16
C ARG A 135 46.32 -15.66 -20.91
N GLN A 136 46.46 -14.77 -19.93
CA GLN A 136 47.76 -14.23 -19.50
C GLN A 136 48.65 -15.31 -18.88
N LEU A 137 48.13 -16.12 -17.95
CA LEU A 137 48.87 -17.23 -17.33
C LEU A 137 49.33 -18.27 -18.37
N LEU A 138 48.45 -18.66 -19.30
CA LEU A 138 48.80 -19.58 -20.38
C LEU A 138 49.83 -18.99 -21.36
N ALA A 139 49.82 -17.68 -21.59
CA ALA A 139 50.84 -17.00 -22.38
C ALA A 139 52.20 -17.01 -21.68
N LEU A 140 52.24 -16.72 -20.37
CA LEU A 140 53.45 -16.81 -19.54
C LEU A 140 54.01 -18.24 -19.50
N GLN A 141 53.19 -19.25 -19.19
CA GLN A 141 53.62 -20.66 -19.20
C GLN A 141 54.13 -21.11 -20.58
N LYS A 142 53.54 -20.63 -21.69
CA LYS A 142 54.06 -20.89 -23.04
C LYS A 142 55.42 -20.22 -23.28
N ALA A 143 55.62 -19.00 -22.77
CA ALA A 143 56.91 -18.31 -22.85
C ALA A 143 57.98 -19.02 -22.00
N GLU A 144 57.66 -19.40 -20.77
CA GLU A 144 58.51 -20.19 -19.86
C GLU A 144 58.88 -21.55 -20.48
N ARG A 145 57.91 -22.33 -20.97
CA ARG A 145 58.20 -23.60 -21.65
C ARG A 145 59.10 -23.41 -22.87
N ARG A 146 58.91 -22.33 -23.65
CA ARG A 146 59.81 -21.98 -24.78
C ARG A 146 61.20 -21.54 -24.32
N ALA A 147 61.33 -20.90 -23.15
CA ALA A 147 62.62 -20.58 -22.54
C ALA A 147 63.30 -21.86 -22.01
N ALA A 148 62.57 -22.70 -21.27
CA ALA A 148 63.06 -23.97 -20.73
C ALA A 148 63.42 -24.98 -21.83
N ILE A 149 62.71 -25.05 -22.95
CA ILE A 149 63.10 -25.89 -24.11
C ILE A 149 64.40 -25.36 -24.75
N ARG A 150 64.61 -24.04 -24.81
CA ARG A 150 65.87 -23.45 -25.29
C ARG A 150 67.01 -23.77 -24.32
N ALA A 151 66.84 -23.45 -23.04
CA ALA A 151 67.80 -23.74 -21.98
C ALA A 151 68.12 -25.25 -21.86
N ASN A 152 67.13 -26.15 -21.94
CA ASN A 152 67.35 -27.60 -21.95
C ASN A 152 68.00 -28.08 -23.25
N ARG A 153 67.80 -27.41 -24.40
CA ARG A 153 68.50 -27.74 -25.64
C ARG A 153 69.98 -27.32 -25.56
N GLU A 154 70.26 -26.16 -24.98
CA GLU A 154 71.60 -25.66 -24.69
C GLU A 154 72.29 -26.54 -23.63
N ALA A 155 71.62 -26.83 -22.53
CA ALA A 155 72.10 -27.70 -21.47
C ALA A 155 72.25 -29.16 -21.93
N LEU A 156 71.38 -29.70 -22.79
CA LEU A 156 71.59 -31.02 -23.39
C LEU A 156 72.76 -31.01 -24.41
N GLN A 157 73.04 -29.88 -25.06
CA GLN A 157 74.25 -29.74 -25.87
C GLN A 157 75.51 -29.64 -25.00
N GLN A 158 75.42 -29.07 -23.79
CA GLN A 158 76.49 -29.05 -22.79
C GLN A 158 76.66 -30.44 -22.13
N SER A 159 75.60 -31.03 -21.57
CA SER A 159 75.63 -32.38 -21.00
C SER A 159 76.00 -33.42 -22.04
N LYS A 160 75.64 -33.33 -23.33
CA LYS A 160 76.21 -34.27 -24.32
C LYS A 160 77.73 -34.16 -24.49
N ARG A 161 78.33 -32.99 -24.22
CA ARG A 161 79.80 -32.83 -24.15
C ARG A 161 80.34 -33.41 -22.83
N GLU A 162 79.61 -33.24 -21.72
CA GLU A 162 79.99 -33.72 -20.39
C GLU A 162 79.74 -35.23 -20.19
N ASP A 163 78.68 -35.82 -20.72
CA ASP A 163 78.37 -37.26 -20.71
C ASP A 163 79.35 -38.03 -21.59
N VAL A 164 79.90 -37.41 -22.65
CA VAL A 164 81.07 -37.96 -23.36
C VAL A 164 82.33 -37.97 -22.46
N LEU A 165 82.39 -37.13 -21.43
CA LEU A 165 83.40 -37.18 -20.36
C LEU A 165 82.99 -38.07 -19.16
N MET A 166 81.69 -38.20 -18.85
CA MET A 166 81.15 -38.87 -17.65
C MET A 166 80.77 -40.33 -17.90
N MET A 167 80.31 -40.71 -19.11
CA MET A 167 80.12 -42.12 -19.50
C MET A 167 81.47 -42.86 -19.56
N LYS A 168 82.59 -42.14 -19.78
CA LYS A 168 83.96 -42.66 -19.55
C LYS A 168 84.23 -43.01 -18.07
N GLN A 169 83.49 -42.43 -17.13
CA GLN A 169 83.67 -42.60 -15.68
C GLN A 169 82.61 -43.53 -15.06
N MET A 170 81.32 -43.35 -15.37
CA MET A 170 80.19 -43.98 -14.68
C MET A 170 79.97 -45.46 -15.02
N LYS A 171 80.57 -45.96 -16.11
CA LYS A 171 80.65 -47.40 -16.44
C LYS A 171 81.30 -48.23 -15.31
N LYS A 172 81.95 -47.59 -14.33
CA LYS A 172 82.55 -48.18 -13.13
C LYS A 172 81.59 -48.43 -11.95
N VAL A 173 80.34 -47.95 -11.98
CA VAL A 173 79.52 -47.83 -10.75
C VAL A 173 78.20 -48.61 -10.78
N GLN A 174 77.59 -48.80 -11.95
CA GLN A 174 76.18 -49.21 -12.08
C GLN A 174 75.86 -50.71 -11.84
N GLU A 175 76.77 -51.48 -11.27
CA GLU A 175 76.53 -52.90 -10.90
C GLU A 175 75.62 -53.08 -9.67
N ARG A 176 75.43 -52.06 -8.82
CA ARG A 176 75.06 -52.29 -7.42
C ARG A 176 73.57 -52.55 -7.10
N ASP A 177 72.60 -51.75 -7.60
CA ASP A 177 71.28 -51.67 -6.93
C ASP A 177 70.03 -51.83 -7.82
N ARG A 178 69.37 -53.00 -7.73
CA ARG A 178 68.19 -53.39 -8.55
C ARG A 178 67.07 -54.09 -7.76
N LYS A 179 66.76 -53.65 -6.53
CA LYS A 179 65.66 -54.22 -5.72
C LYS A 179 64.87 -53.17 -4.95
N LEU A 180 63.61 -53.51 -4.67
CA LEU A 180 62.66 -52.83 -3.78
C LEU A 180 61.98 -51.56 -4.35
N ARG A 181 60.68 -51.68 -4.65
CA ARG A 181 59.56 -50.99 -3.95
C ARG A 181 58.28 -51.05 -4.78
N LEU A 182 57.34 -51.91 -4.37
CA LEU A 182 55.98 -51.96 -4.88
C LEU A 182 55.09 -52.47 -3.75
N GLN A 183 54.36 -51.57 -3.08
CA GLN A 183 53.24 -51.82 -2.18
C GLN A 183 52.77 -50.49 -1.59
N GLN A 184 51.52 -50.08 -1.87
CA GLN A 184 50.49 -49.71 -0.89
C GLN A 184 49.31 -49.00 -1.57
N GLU A 185 48.17 -49.70 -1.63
CA GLU A 185 46.83 -49.11 -1.74
C GLU A 185 46.08 -49.34 -0.42
N ARG A 186 45.09 -48.47 -0.13
CA ARG A 186 43.91 -48.59 0.77
C ARG A 186 43.48 -47.15 1.16
N ILE A 187 42.22 -46.77 1.43
CA ILE A 187 40.97 -47.49 1.72
C ILE A 187 39.76 -46.62 1.29
N ARG A 188 38.55 -47.21 1.12
CA ARG A 188 37.26 -46.49 0.99
C ARG A 188 36.45 -46.57 2.29
N CYS A 189 35.61 -45.56 2.58
CA CYS A 189 34.33 -45.59 3.35
C CYS A 189 33.87 -44.13 3.62
N ALA A 190 32.59 -43.76 3.81
CA ALA A 190 31.30 -44.44 3.61
C ALA A 190 30.17 -43.38 3.50
N GLN A 191 28.95 -43.80 3.16
CA GLN A 191 27.76 -42.97 2.91
C GLN A 191 26.99 -42.59 4.19
N SER A 192 26.07 -41.63 4.10
CA SER A 192 24.87 -41.56 4.95
C SER A 192 23.68 -40.97 4.20
N ALA A 193 22.47 -41.43 4.55
CA ALA A 193 21.17 -40.82 4.24
C ALA A 193 20.79 -39.85 5.40
N GLU A 194 19.56 -39.33 5.63
CA GLU A 194 18.20 -39.70 5.20
C GLU A 194 17.19 -38.56 5.56
N VAL A 195 15.88 -38.84 5.40
CA VAL A 195 14.70 -38.27 6.10
C VAL A 195 13.86 -37.22 5.37
N ILE A 196 12.54 -37.45 5.42
CA ILE A 196 11.41 -36.77 4.76
C ILE A 196 10.24 -36.68 5.77
N ARG A 197 9.23 -35.82 5.52
CA ARG A 197 7.89 -35.71 6.19
C ARG A 197 7.90 -35.00 7.58
N LEU A 198 6.80 -34.41 8.10
CA LEU A 198 5.35 -34.71 7.95
C LEU A 198 4.41 -33.52 8.35
N HIS A 199 3.39 -33.18 7.53
CA HIS A 199 2.01 -32.65 7.82
C HIS A 199 1.71 -31.54 8.91
N LYS A 200 0.45 -31.11 9.19
CA LYS A 200 -0.63 -30.39 8.44
C LYS A 200 -1.90 -30.26 9.34
N LYS A 201 -2.80 -29.26 9.11
CA LYS A 201 -4.22 -29.07 9.62
C LYS A 201 -4.43 -28.38 11.01
N VAL A 202 -5.59 -27.79 11.40
CA VAL A 202 -6.84 -27.21 10.77
C VAL A 202 -7.60 -26.32 11.81
N ALA A 203 -8.46 -25.42 11.30
CA ALA A 203 -9.42 -24.46 11.92
C ALA A 203 -10.37 -24.87 13.08
N ALA A 204 -11.11 -23.87 13.62
CA ALA A 204 -12.53 -23.99 14.07
C ALA A 204 -13.25 -22.61 14.24
N ASP A 205 -14.58 -22.59 14.08
CA ASP A 205 -15.50 -21.43 14.27
C ASP A 205 -16.12 -21.34 15.69
N HIS A 206 -16.60 -20.15 16.09
CA HIS A 206 -17.84 -19.91 16.90
C HIS A 206 -18.10 -18.38 17.02
N ASN A 207 -19.27 -17.81 17.37
CA ASN A 207 -20.60 -18.32 17.76
C ASN A 207 -21.70 -17.26 17.50
N MET A 208 -22.96 -17.55 17.83
CA MET A 208 -24.15 -16.70 17.62
C MET A 208 -25.03 -16.69 18.90
N ARG A 209 -25.88 -15.65 19.16
CA ARG A 209 -27.27 -15.74 19.77
C ARG A 209 -27.87 -14.45 20.41
N GLN A 210 -29.23 -14.46 20.55
CA GLN A 210 -30.18 -13.64 21.39
C GLN A 210 -30.51 -12.20 20.88
N ARG A 211 -31.75 -11.63 20.75
CA ARG A 211 -33.19 -11.77 21.24
C ARG A 211 -33.48 -11.17 22.67
N ARG A 212 -34.61 -10.48 23.04
CA ARG A 212 -36.05 -10.42 22.59
C ARG A 212 -36.97 -9.33 23.32
N GLN A 213 -38.21 -9.03 22.83
CA GLN A 213 -39.50 -8.53 23.52
C GLN A 213 -39.65 -7.01 23.97
N GLN A 214 -40.81 -6.32 24.19
CA GLN A 214 -42.31 -6.52 24.02
C GLN A 214 -43.19 -5.21 23.71
N LEU A 215 -44.38 -4.91 24.34
CA LEU A 215 -45.43 -3.89 23.93
C LEU A 215 -46.59 -3.59 24.97
N PHE A 216 -47.24 -2.38 25.04
CA PHE A 216 -48.60 -2.13 25.65
C PHE A 216 -49.45 -0.84 25.30
N GLU A 217 -48.99 0.26 24.65
CA GLU A 217 -49.86 1.45 24.36
C GLU A 217 -51.03 1.17 23.35
N ALA A 218 -52.10 2.03 23.29
CA ALA A 218 -53.52 1.80 22.88
C ALA A 218 -54.33 3.01 22.27
N ASP A 219 -54.85 3.97 23.07
CA ASP A 219 -55.96 4.89 22.65
C ASP A 219 -55.86 6.35 23.14
N GLN A 220 -55.09 6.63 24.21
CA GLN A 220 -54.52 7.97 24.42
C GLN A 220 -53.69 8.35 23.18
N ASP A 221 -52.99 7.33 22.69
CA ASP A 221 -52.46 7.12 21.36
C ASP A 221 -53.30 7.67 20.20
N MET A 222 -54.60 7.99 20.24
CA MET A 222 -55.29 8.43 19.00
C MET A 222 -55.28 9.95 18.76
N GLN A 223 -55.25 10.76 19.82
CA GLN A 223 -54.90 12.19 19.71
C GLN A 223 -53.40 12.39 19.86
N ASP A 224 -52.76 11.59 20.72
CA ASP A 224 -51.32 11.43 20.71
C ASP A 224 -50.89 10.93 19.32
N GLN A 225 -51.63 10.08 18.59
CA GLN A 225 -51.33 9.74 17.18
C GLN A 225 -51.38 10.97 16.29
N ILE A 226 -52.32 11.91 16.41
CA ILE A 226 -52.32 13.09 15.53
C ILE A 226 -51.06 13.93 15.79
N TYR A 227 -50.72 14.14 17.06
CA TYR A 227 -49.54 14.90 17.45
C TYR A 227 -48.23 14.15 17.12
N GLU A 228 -48.13 12.87 17.46
CA GLU A 228 -47.08 11.95 17.08
C GLU A 228 -46.97 11.78 15.56
N GLU A 229 -48.04 11.79 14.78
CA GLU A 229 -47.95 11.67 13.31
C GLU A 229 -47.44 12.98 12.69
N LEU A 230 -47.75 14.13 13.31
CA LEU A 230 -47.14 15.42 12.97
C LEU A 230 -45.67 15.46 13.42
N LEU A 231 -45.34 14.98 14.62
CA LEU A 231 -43.99 14.91 15.16
C LEU A 231 -43.12 13.90 14.40
N LYS A 232 -43.66 12.72 14.05
CA LYS A 232 -43.04 11.74 13.14
C LYS A 232 -42.88 12.32 11.75
N LYS A 233 -43.82 13.14 11.25
CA LYS A 233 -43.63 13.87 9.98
C LYS A 233 -42.52 14.91 10.10
N HIS A 234 -42.45 15.67 11.19
CA HIS A 234 -41.42 16.68 11.42
C HIS A 234 -40.04 16.03 11.57
N HIS A 235 -39.90 15.00 12.40
CA HIS A 235 -38.68 14.20 12.48
C HIS A 235 -38.34 13.51 11.16
N ALA A 236 -39.32 13.06 10.38
CA ALA A 236 -39.07 12.54 9.03
C ALA A 236 -38.58 13.63 8.06
N LEU A 237 -38.99 14.89 8.22
CA LEU A 237 -38.44 16.02 7.45
C LEU A 237 -37.03 16.41 7.92
N GLN A 238 -36.77 16.35 9.23
CA GLN A 238 -35.41 16.51 9.79
C GLN A 238 -34.48 15.36 9.33
N GLU A 239 -34.98 14.12 9.29
CA GLU A 239 -34.28 12.95 8.76
C GLU A 239 -34.01 13.11 7.26
N ILE A 240 -34.97 13.64 6.48
CA ILE A 240 -34.71 14.02 5.08
C ILE A 240 -33.59 15.05 4.99
N ALA A 241 -33.62 16.13 5.78
CA ALA A 241 -32.57 17.16 5.75
C ALA A 241 -31.17 16.58 6.10
N GLN A 242 -31.10 15.68 7.10
CA GLN A 242 -29.88 14.96 7.44
C GLN A 242 -29.43 14.01 6.31
N LEU A 243 -30.36 13.27 5.70
CA LEU A 243 -30.06 12.39 4.56
C LEU A 243 -29.65 13.19 3.31
N GLU A 244 -30.18 14.40 3.09
CA GLU A 244 -29.75 15.31 2.02
C GLU A 244 -28.33 15.85 2.28
N GLU A 245 -28.00 16.21 3.52
CA GLU A 245 -26.63 16.57 3.92
C GLU A 245 -25.68 15.37 3.72
N GLU A 246 -26.03 14.18 4.20
CA GLU A 246 -25.26 12.95 3.99
C GLU A 246 -25.11 12.59 2.50
N GLU A 247 -26.16 12.74 1.69
CA GLU A 247 -26.11 12.50 0.25
C GLU A 247 -25.14 13.49 -0.42
N SER A 248 -25.19 14.77 -0.06
CA SER A 248 -24.26 15.78 -0.59
C SER A 248 -22.81 15.46 -0.19
N GLY A 249 -22.58 15.04 1.06
CA GLY A 249 -21.28 14.59 1.54
C GLY A 249 -20.78 13.32 0.86
N LEU A 250 -21.68 12.39 0.50
CA LEU A 250 -21.35 11.20 -0.29
C LEU A 250 -21.06 11.52 -1.75
N ILE A 251 -21.77 12.45 -2.37
CA ILE A 251 -21.49 12.93 -3.73
C ILE A 251 -20.10 13.60 -3.77
N ASN A 252 -19.79 14.45 -2.79
CA ASN A 252 -18.48 15.10 -2.68
C ASN A 252 -17.35 14.09 -2.45
N ARG A 253 -17.55 13.09 -1.58
CA ARG A 253 -16.60 11.98 -1.39
C ARG A 253 -16.44 11.16 -2.66
N LEU A 254 -17.52 10.78 -3.33
CA LEU A 254 -17.48 10.01 -4.58
C LEU A 254 -16.74 10.78 -5.68
N HIS A 255 -16.90 12.11 -5.76
CA HIS A 255 -16.14 12.95 -6.68
C HIS A 255 -14.64 12.96 -6.34
N SER A 256 -14.27 13.08 -5.07
CA SER A 256 -12.87 12.95 -4.62
C SER A 256 -12.30 11.57 -4.96
N THR A 257 -13.04 10.50 -4.71
CA THR A 257 -12.68 9.11 -5.06
C THR A 257 -12.52 8.94 -6.58
N GLN A 258 -13.32 9.61 -7.41
CA GLN A 258 -13.12 9.64 -8.87
C GLN A 258 -11.82 10.36 -9.27
N GLN A 259 -11.46 11.45 -8.60
CA GLN A 259 -10.17 12.13 -8.83
C GLN A 259 -8.98 11.24 -8.43
N ILE A 260 -9.04 10.58 -7.27
CA ILE A 260 -8.02 9.62 -6.81
C ILE A 260 -7.92 8.42 -7.78
N HIS A 261 -9.06 7.98 -8.35
CA HIS A 261 -9.08 6.94 -9.37
C HIS A 261 -8.39 7.39 -10.66
N LEU A 262 -8.59 8.63 -11.12
CA LEU A 262 -7.85 9.18 -12.26
C LEU A 262 -6.34 9.20 -11.99
N GLN A 263 -5.92 9.72 -10.83
CA GLN A 263 -4.50 9.72 -10.41
C GLN A 263 -3.89 8.32 -10.36
N ALA A 264 -4.61 7.32 -9.83
CA ALA A 264 -4.14 5.94 -9.80
C ALA A 264 -4.01 5.33 -11.21
N TYR A 265 -4.82 5.77 -12.17
CA TYR A 265 -4.67 5.38 -13.58
C TYR A 265 -3.49 6.09 -14.23
N GLU A 266 -3.24 7.37 -13.94
CA GLU A 266 -2.04 8.10 -14.37
C GLU A 266 -0.75 7.46 -13.81
N GLU A 267 -0.74 7.04 -12.53
CA GLU A 267 0.34 6.26 -11.91
C GLU A 267 0.59 4.94 -12.66
N LEU A 268 -0.48 4.20 -13.00
CA LEU A 268 -0.38 2.94 -13.73
C LEU A 268 0.06 3.14 -15.20
N GLU A 269 -0.41 4.20 -15.87
CA GLU A 269 0.03 4.56 -17.22
C GLU A 269 1.49 5.01 -17.24
N ALA A 270 1.95 5.78 -16.25
CA ALA A 270 3.37 6.12 -16.10
C ALA A 270 4.22 4.85 -15.88
N ALA A 271 3.80 3.96 -14.98
CA ALA A 271 4.46 2.69 -14.72
C ALA A 271 4.51 1.79 -15.96
N LEU A 272 3.52 1.83 -16.86
CA LEU A 272 3.55 1.11 -18.13
C LEU A 272 4.41 1.82 -19.20
N ASN A 273 4.25 3.13 -19.36
CA ASN A 273 4.92 3.90 -20.42
C ASN A 273 6.43 4.06 -20.21
N GLU A 274 6.92 3.96 -18.97
CA GLU A 274 8.37 3.81 -18.70
C GLU A 274 8.99 2.62 -19.47
N ASP A 275 8.25 1.53 -19.73
CA ASP A 275 8.78 0.39 -20.50
C ASP A 275 8.96 0.71 -21.99
N LEU A 276 8.24 1.70 -22.53
CA LEU A 276 8.35 2.14 -23.93
C LEU A 276 9.46 3.19 -24.15
N ALA A 277 10.04 3.73 -23.08
CA ALA A 277 11.11 4.73 -23.13
C ALA A 277 12.51 4.14 -22.89
N ASP A 278 12.59 2.95 -22.28
CA ASP A 278 13.83 2.21 -21.98
C ASP A 278 14.24 1.20 -23.09
N GLU A 279 13.46 1.05 -24.19
CA GLU A 279 13.75 0.22 -25.38
C GLU A 279 14.44 0.98 -26.54
#